data_AF-A0A957SSD4-F1
#
_entry.id   AF-A0A957SSD4-F1
#
_cell.length_a   1.000
_cell.length_b   1.000
_cell.length_c   1.000
_cell.angle_alpha   90.00
_cell.angle_beta   90.00
_cell.angle_gamma   90.00
#
_symmetry.space_group_name_H-M   'P 1'
#
loop_
_entity.id
_entity.type
_entity.pdbx_description
1 polymer ?
#
loop_
_entity_poly.entity_id
_entity_poly.type
_entity_poly.pdbx_seq_one_letter_code
_entity_poly.pdbx_strand_id
1 'polypeptide(L)'
;MAQAVSLGILLSLLLFFSTAHAEETLPALLHLVRDISQGAGQKFTDGSNPRIVGSIHNSVLFVAYTNVSANMDNDQLWRSDGLAKGAFVLPLQPSVDLPITVYPESTTQAGDFLYFAGTTLEGAKLWRTSGEIASTS
;
A
#
# COMPACT_ATOMS: atom_id res chain seq x y z
N MET A 1 -21.79 57.43 36.99
CA MET A 1 -21.19 58.09 35.80
C MET A 1 -20.39 57.04 35.03
N ALA A 2 -20.70 56.89 33.74
CA ALA A 2 -19.87 56.47 32.57
C ALA A 2 -18.57 55.67 32.78
N GLN A 3 -18.08 54.75 31.94
CA GLN A 3 -18.46 53.99 30.73
C GLN A 3 -17.28 52.98 30.51
N ALA A 4 -17.40 52.04 29.57
CA ALA A 4 -16.44 50.97 29.20
C ALA A 4 -15.05 51.49 28.70
N VAL A 5 -13.99 50.69 28.43
CA VAL A 5 -13.81 49.72 27.32
C VAL A 5 -12.44 48.97 27.43
N SER A 6 -12.49 47.63 27.31
CA SER A 6 -11.71 46.65 26.49
C SER A 6 -10.18 46.77 26.19
N LEU A 7 -9.47 45.68 26.58
CA LEU A 7 -8.54 44.80 25.81
C LEU A 7 -7.34 45.36 25.00
N GLY A 8 -6.11 44.89 25.31
CA GLY A 8 -4.96 45.10 24.41
C GLY A 8 -3.57 44.63 24.89
N ILE A 9 -3.24 43.36 24.59
CA ILE A 9 -1.92 42.86 24.13
C ILE A 9 -0.71 42.91 25.10
N LEU A 10 -0.37 41.72 25.63
CA LEU A 10 0.94 41.35 26.16
C LEU A 10 2.01 41.47 25.05
N LEU A 11 3.03 42.29 25.25
CA LEU A 11 4.26 42.22 24.46
C LEU A 11 5.49 42.45 25.35
N SER A 12 6.49 41.59 25.15
CA SER A 12 7.91 41.78 25.44
C SER A 12 8.45 41.21 26.75
N LEU A 13 9.01 40.00 26.67
CA LEU A 13 10.35 39.74 27.19
C LEU A 13 11.00 38.59 26.41
N LEU A 14 11.81 38.97 25.43
CA LEU A 14 12.76 38.15 24.68
C LEU A 14 13.87 37.68 25.62
N LEU A 15 13.96 36.37 25.94
CA LEU A 15 15.20 35.72 26.34
C LEU A 15 15.24 34.25 25.86
N PHE A 16 16.10 34.01 24.88
CA PHE A 16 16.75 32.76 24.47
C PHE A 16 15.95 31.45 24.54
N PHE A 17 15.26 31.11 23.46
CA PHE A 17 15.21 29.71 23.04
C PHE A 17 16.22 29.52 21.91
N SER A 18 17.28 28.80 22.23
CA SER A 18 18.16 28.13 21.28
C SER A 18 17.36 27.64 20.08
N THR A 19 17.73 28.05 18.87
CA THR A 19 17.16 27.48 17.64
C THR A 19 17.68 26.06 17.47
N ALA A 20 17.21 25.14 18.31
CA ALA A 20 16.85 23.84 17.78
C ALA A 20 15.50 24.07 17.12
N HIS A 21 15.52 24.42 15.83
CA HIS A 21 14.39 24.07 14.97
C HIS A 21 14.35 22.55 15.01
N ALA A 22 13.62 22.00 15.98
CA ALA A 22 12.98 20.72 15.80
C ALA A 22 11.98 20.97 14.68
N GLU A 23 12.48 20.85 13.46
CA GLU A 23 11.68 20.66 12.28
C GLU A 23 10.95 19.35 12.55
N GLU A 24 9.78 19.43 13.20
CA GLU A 24 8.79 18.37 13.10
C GLU A 24 8.42 18.33 11.63
N THR A 25 9.22 17.62 10.85
CA THR A 25 8.92 17.28 9.48
C THR A 25 7.64 16.49 9.56
N LEU A 26 6.51 17.15 9.29
CA LEU A 26 5.26 16.47 9.00
C LEU A 26 5.62 15.34 8.02
N PRO A 27 5.28 14.08 8.32
CA PRO A 27 5.63 12.98 7.42
C PRO A 27 5.15 13.38 6.04
N ALA A 28 6.05 13.35 5.06
CA ALA A 28 5.73 13.78 3.70
C ALA A 28 4.43 13.07 3.28
N LEU A 29 3.36 13.86 3.06
CA LEU A 29 2.04 13.33 2.73
C LEU A 29 2.10 12.43 1.49
N LEU A 30 3.05 12.72 0.61
CA LEU A 30 3.50 11.85 -0.47
C LEU A 30 4.87 11.27 -0.12
N HIS A 31 4.93 9.95 0.00
CA HIS A 31 6.19 9.23 0.16
C HIS A 31 6.18 7.94 -0.65
N LEU A 32 7.37 7.47 -1.04
CA LEU A 32 7.51 6.16 -1.65
C LEU A 32 7.20 5.10 -0.61
N VAL A 33 6.13 4.34 -0.83
CA VAL A 33 5.83 3.17 0.00
C VAL A 33 6.86 2.08 -0.26
N ARG A 34 7.02 1.64 -1.51
CA ARG A 34 8.02 0.63 -1.88
C ARG A 34 8.34 0.69 -3.36
N ASP A 35 9.63 0.55 -3.70
CA ASP A 35 10.04 0.20 -5.05
C ASP A 35 9.97 -1.33 -5.21
N ILE A 36 8.99 -1.80 -5.99
CA ILE A 36 8.73 -3.22 -6.22
C ILE A 36 9.69 -3.79 -7.28
N SER A 37 10.20 -2.94 -8.17
CA SER A 37 11.03 -3.34 -9.30
C SER A 37 12.48 -3.68 -8.90
N GLN A 38 12.95 -3.23 -7.74
CA GLN A 38 14.36 -3.37 -7.32
C GLN A 38 14.72 -4.71 -6.66
N GLY A 39 13.80 -5.69 -6.60
CA GLY A 39 14.06 -6.98 -5.96
C GLY A 39 14.99 -7.95 -6.73
N ALA A 40 15.29 -7.69 -8.01
CA ALA A 40 15.94 -8.66 -8.88
C ALA A 40 17.38 -8.30 -9.33
N GLY A 41 17.99 -7.25 -8.78
CA GLY A 41 19.37 -6.85 -9.15
C GLY A 41 19.55 -6.33 -10.58
N GLN A 42 18.44 -6.15 -11.32
CA GLN A 42 18.41 -5.55 -12.65
C GLN A 42 17.49 -4.33 -12.61
N LYS A 43 17.99 -3.17 -13.03
CA LYS A 43 17.21 -1.93 -13.12
C LYS A 43 16.28 -2.04 -14.32
N PHE A 44 15.00 -2.33 -14.08
CA PHE A 44 14.02 -2.51 -15.15
C PHE A 44 13.51 -1.17 -15.67
N THR A 45 13.33 -1.05 -16.98
CA THR A 45 12.85 0.17 -17.65
C THR A 45 11.33 0.30 -17.66
N ASP A 46 10.61 -0.80 -17.42
CA ASP A 46 9.16 -0.88 -17.69
C ASP A 46 8.30 -0.76 -16.41
N GLY A 47 8.94 -0.61 -15.24
CA GLY A 47 8.28 -0.50 -13.94
C GLY A 47 7.58 -1.79 -13.50
N SER A 48 6.94 -1.76 -12.31
CA SER A 48 6.26 -2.94 -11.75
C SER A 48 4.77 -3.04 -12.12
N ASN A 49 4.25 -2.08 -12.90
CA ASN A 49 2.86 -1.96 -13.34
C ASN A 49 1.80 -2.34 -12.28
N PRO A 50 1.73 -1.60 -11.14
CA PRO A 50 0.79 -1.92 -10.07
C PRO A 50 -0.66 -1.71 -10.51
N ARG A 51 -1.52 -2.72 -10.34
CA ARG A 51 -2.96 -2.66 -10.64
C ARG A 51 -3.77 -2.97 -9.39
N ILE A 52 -4.63 -2.04 -8.98
CA ILE A 52 -5.44 -2.18 -7.75
C ILE A 52 -6.48 -3.28 -7.95
N VAL A 53 -6.45 -4.28 -7.07
CA VAL A 53 -7.41 -5.38 -6.99
C VAL A 53 -8.59 -4.97 -6.10
N GLY A 54 -8.32 -4.20 -5.06
CA GLY A 54 -9.33 -3.66 -4.17
C GLY A 54 -8.74 -3.21 -2.84
N SER A 55 -9.60 -2.98 -1.86
CA SER A 55 -9.20 -2.66 -0.49
C SER A 55 -9.89 -3.60 0.48
N ILE A 56 -9.19 -3.98 1.54
CA ILE A 56 -9.75 -4.73 2.65
C ILE A 56 -9.18 -4.20 3.96
N HIS A 57 -10.03 -4.00 4.97
CA HIS A 57 -9.66 -3.33 6.21
C HIS A 57 -8.95 -1.97 5.93
N ASN A 58 -7.78 -1.74 6.50
CA ASN A 58 -6.96 -0.55 6.29
C ASN A 58 -5.80 -0.81 5.31
N SER A 59 -6.06 -1.64 4.28
CA SER A 59 -5.02 -2.04 3.33
C SER A 59 -5.54 -2.03 1.90
N VAL A 60 -4.66 -1.68 0.98
CA VAL A 60 -4.86 -1.83 -0.45
C VAL A 60 -4.25 -3.14 -0.91
N LEU A 61 -4.99 -3.86 -1.74
CA LEU A 61 -4.52 -5.03 -2.46
C LEU A 61 -4.31 -4.66 -3.92
N PHE A 62 -3.18 -5.07 -4.46
CA PHE A 62 -2.82 -4.79 -5.85
C PHE A 62 -1.93 -5.90 -6.39
N VAL A 63 -1.93 -6.08 -7.71
CA VAL A 63 -0.96 -6.94 -8.38
C VAL A 63 0.16 -6.11 -8.97
N ALA A 64 1.37 -6.65 -8.94
CA ALA A 64 2.54 -6.03 -9.54
C ALA A 64 3.56 -7.10 -9.93
N TYR A 65 4.35 -6.80 -10.96
CA TYR A 65 5.41 -7.68 -11.45
C TYR A 65 6.73 -7.45 -10.70
N THR A 66 7.43 -8.54 -10.38
CA THR A 66 8.77 -8.49 -9.74
C THR A 66 9.93 -8.86 -10.66
N ASN A 67 9.64 -9.39 -11.85
CA ASN A 67 10.64 -9.77 -12.84
C ASN A 67 10.13 -9.50 -14.27
N VAL A 68 11.05 -9.18 -15.18
CA VAL A 68 10.75 -8.90 -16.59
C VAL A 68 10.79 -10.19 -17.39
N SER A 69 9.81 -11.06 -17.17
CA SER A 69 9.31 -11.86 -18.26
C SER A 69 8.07 -11.10 -18.71
N ALA A 70 8.07 -10.57 -19.94
CA ALA A 70 6.97 -9.78 -20.51
C ALA A 70 5.64 -10.57 -20.63
N ASN A 71 5.60 -11.79 -20.13
CA ASN A 71 4.40 -12.59 -20.01
C ASN A 71 3.74 -12.17 -18.69
N MET A 72 2.47 -11.75 -18.77
CA MET A 72 1.63 -11.30 -17.64
C MET A 72 1.44 -12.40 -16.57
N ASP A 73 2.03 -13.57 -16.78
CA ASP A 73 2.03 -14.75 -15.93
C ASP A 73 3.06 -14.63 -14.80
N ASN A 74 3.19 -13.48 -14.15
CA ASN A 74 4.03 -13.32 -12.96
C ASN A 74 3.54 -12.24 -12.01
N ASP A 75 2.25 -11.91 -12.09
CA ASP A 75 1.61 -11.05 -11.11
C ASP A 75 1.75 -11.68 -9.72
N GLN A 76 2.31 -10.91 -8.81
CA GLN A 76 2.25 -11.22 -7.38
C GLN A 76 1.13 -10.39 -6.77
N LEU A 77 0.32 -11.00 -5.90
CA LEU A 77 -0.64 -10.26 -5.10
C LEU A 77 0.11 -9.60 -3.95
N TRP A 78 0.03 -8.27 -3.88
CA TRP A 78 0.62 -7.45 -2.85
C TRP A 78 -0.46 -6.85 -1.96
N ARG A 79 -0.08 -6.60 -0.71
CA ARG A 79 -0.78 -5.77 0.25
C ARG A 79 0.06 -4.56 0.59
N SER A 80 -0.58 -3.43 0.89
CA SER A 80 0.05 -2.26 1.51
C SER A 80 -0.90 -1.57 2.49
N ASP A 81 -0.39 -1.11 3.62
CA ASP A 81 -1.07 -0.22 4.58
C ASP A 81 -0.68 1.26 4.39
N GLY A 82 0.05 1.57 3.33
CA GLY A 82 0.61 2.91 3.08
C GLY A 82 1.98 3.14 3.70
N LEU A 83 2.58 2.16 4.38
CA LEU A 83 3.94 2.23 4.92
C LEU A 83 4.85 1.22 4.22
N ALA A 84 6.15 1.56 4.10
CA ALA A 84 7.12 0.69 3.46
C ALA A 84 7.22 -0.71 4.08
N LYS A 85 7.02 -0.82 5.40
CA LYS A 85 7.03 -2.10 6.12
C LYS A 85 5.75 -2.92 5.92
N GLY A 86 4.61 -2.27 5.71
CA GLY A 86 3.33 -2.94 5.50
C GLY A 86 3.04 -3.26 4.03
N ALA A 87 3.94 -2.89 3.12
CA ALA A 87 3.95 -3.37 1.74
C ALA A 87 4.62 -4.77 1.65
N PHE A 88 3.90 -5.82 1.27
CA PHE A 88 4.48 -7.17 1.09
C PHE A 88 3.62 -8.06 0.20
N VAL A 89 4.23 -9.12 -0.35
CA VAL A 89 3.54 -10.15 -1.13
C VAL A 89 2.68 -11.00 -0.22
N LEU A 90 1.41 -11.17 -0.56
CA LEU A 90 0.54 -12.17 0.04
C LEU A 90 0.81 -13.51 -0.65
N PRO A 91 1.37 -14.51 0.05
CA PRO A 91 1.56 -15.82 -0.53
C PRO A 91 0.18 -16.46 -0.77
N LEU A 92 0.03 -17.07 -1.94
CA LEU A 92 -1.06 -18.03 -2.16
C LEU A 92 -0.70 -19.31 -1.40
N GLN A 93 -1.71 -19.99 -0.85
CA GLN A 93 -1.51 -21.24 -0.12
C GLN A 93 -0.70 -22.27 -0.94
N PRO A 94 0.07 -23.16 -0.27
CA PRO A 94 1.14 -23.98 -0.87
C PRO A 94 0.70 -25.00 -1.93
N SER A 95 -0.60 -25.10 -2.24
CA SER A 95 -1.11 -25.90 -3.37
C SER A 95 -1.13 -25.13 -4.69
N VAL A 96 -0.72 -23.87 -4.71
CA VAL A 96 -0.65 -23.02 -5.90
C VAL A 96 0.80 -22.83 -6.28
N ASP A 97 1.39 -23.87 -6.83
CA ASP A 97 2.59 -23.70 -7.61
C ASP A 97 2.17 -23.02 -8.92
N LEU A 98 2.96 -22.03 -9.36
CA LEU A 98 2.91 -21.40 -10.69
C LEU A 98 2.00 -20.17 -10.76
N PRO A 99 2.30 -19.25 -11.68
CA PRO A 99 1.85 -17.88 -11.58
C PRO A 99 0.34 -17.76 -11.70
N ILE A 100 -0.22 -16.84 -10.90
CA ILE A 100 -1.62 -16.48 -10.98
C ILE A 100 -1.75 -15.21 -11.84
N THR A 101 -2.71 -15.22 -12.76
CA THR A 101 -3.18 -13.99 -13.39
C THR A 101 -4.42 -13.55 -12.64
N VAL A 102 -4.34 -12.43 -11.91
CA VAL A 102 -5.48 -11.83 -11.20
C VAL A 102 -6.17 -10.86 -12.15
N TYR A 103 -7.51 -10.91 -12.17
CA TYR A 103 -8.36 -9.97 -12.93
C TYR A 103 -8.91 -8.91 -11.97
N PRO A 104 -8.28 -7.72 -11.88
CA PRO A 104 -8.62 -6.72 -10.87
C PRO A 104 -10.06 -6.19 -10.99
N GLU A 105 -10.66 -6.30 -12.18
CA GLU A 105 -12.05 -5.94 -12.46
C GLU A 105 -13.07 -6.96 -11.93
N SER A 106 -12.63 -8.16 -11.53
CA SER A 106 -13.49 -9.26 -11.11
C SER A 106 -13.34 -9.54 -9.62
N THR A 107 -13.65 -8.55 -8.79
CA THR A 107 -13.51 -8.64 -7.33
C THR A 107 -14.79 -8.25 -6.59
N THR A 108 -14.99 -8.83 -5.41
CA THR A 108 -16.09 -8.45 -4.51
C THR A 108 -15.69 -8.68 -3.06
N GLN A 109 -16.07 -7.76 -2.17
CA GLN A 109 -15.88 -7.93 -0.74
C GLN A 109 -17.12 -8.59 -0.12
N ALA A 110 -16.91 -9.61 0.70
CA ALA A 110 -17.97 -10.24 1.49
C ALA A 110 -17.44 -10.58 2.90
N GLY A 111 -17.91 -9.82 3.89
CA GLY A 111 -17.40 -9.88 5.26
C GLY A 111 -15.92 -9.50 5.31
N ASP A 112 -15.13 -10.32 6.01
CA ASP A 112 -13.70 -10.11 6.23
C ASP A 112 -12.83 -10.62 5.07
N PHE A 113 -13.43 -10.95 3.92
CA PHE A 113 -12.74 -11.48 2.76
C PHE A 113 -13.01 -10.65 1.50
N LEU A 114 -11.96 -10.50 0.69
CA LEU A 114 -12.04 -10.06 -0.69
C LEU A 114 -11.93 -11.29 -1.58
N TYR A 115 -12.94 -11.49 -2.42
CA TYR A 115 -13.00 -12.54 -3.42
C TYR A 115 -12.56 -11.98 -4.76
N PHE A 116 -11.81 -12.76 -5.52
CA PHE A 116 -11.31 -12.36 -6.84
C PHE A 116 -11.20 -13.55 -7.79
N ALA A 117 -11.36 -13.28 -9.08
CA ALA A 117 -11.04 -14.25 -10.11
C ALA A 117 -9.52 -14.29 -10.35
N GLY A 118 -8.98 -15.50 -10.46
CA GLY A 118 -7.58 -15.72 -10.77
C GLY A 118 -7.37 -16.97 -11.59
N THR A 119 -6.55 -16.88 -12.63
CA THR A 119 -6.22 -18.01 -13.51
C THR A 119 -4.87 -18.58 -13.14
N THR A 120 -4.82 -19.90 -13.02
CA THR A 120 -3.58 -20.69 -12.88
C THR A 120 -3.44 -21.60 -14.10
N LEU A 121 -2.41 -22.45 -14.14
CA LEU A 121 -2.31 -23.49 -15.17
C LEU A 121 -3.48 -24.49 -15.15
N GLU A 122 -4.20 -24.59 -14.03
CA GLU A 122 -5.39 -25.44 -13.90
C GLU A 122 -6.68 -24.72 -14.32
N GLY A 123 -6.58 -23.49 -14.81
CA GLY A 123 -7.71 -22.68 -15.26
C GLY A 123 -8.13 -21.59 -14.27
N ALA A 124 -9.21 -20.90 -14.62
CA ALA A 124 -9.80 -19.82 -13.84
C ALA A 124 -10.49 -20.40 -12.59
N LYS A 125 -10.15 -19.84 -11.43
CA LYS A 125 -10.72 -20.20 -10.12
C LYS A 125 -11.19 -18.95 -9.39
N LEU A 126 -12.08 -19.16 -8.43
CA LEU A 126 -12.45 -18.14 -7.45
C LEU A 126 -11.50 -18.27 -6.26
N TRP A 127 -10.87 -17.16 -5.91
CA TRP A 127 -9.94 -17.05 -4.79
C TRP A 127 -10.51 -16.10 -3.76
N ARG A 128 -10.03 -16.20 -2.53
CA ARG A 128 -10.29 -15.22 -1.48
C ARG A 128 -9.05 -14.91 -0.67
N THR A 129 -9.01 -13.72 -0.11
CA THR A 129 -8.02 -13.32 0.89
C THR A 129 -8.64 -12.47 1.98
N SER A 130 -8.17 -12.61 3.21
CA SER A 130 -8.47 -11.65 4.29
C SER A 130 -7.50 -10.46 4.31
N GLY A 131 -6.50 -10.46 3.42
CA GLY A 131 -5.38 -9.53 3.47
C GLY A 131 -4.28 -9.94 4.44
N GLU A 132 -4.35 -11.11 5.08
CA GLU A 132 -3.30 -11.63 5.95
C GLU A 132 -2.55 -12.78 5.27
N ILE A 133 -1.25 -12.92 5.57
CA ILE A 133 -0.31 -13.85 4.90
C ILE A 133 -0.84 -15.28 4.82
N ALA A 134 -1.50 -15.76 5.88
CA ALA A 134 -1.94 -17.15 6.00
C ALA A 134 -3.34 -17.44 5.41
N SER A 135 -4.01 -16.44 4.83
CA SER A 135 -5.45 -16.52 4.55
C SER A 135 -5.81 -16.32 3.08
N THR A 136 -4.88 -16.61 2.16
CA THR A 136 -5.15 -16.54 0.72
C THR A 136 -5.30 -17.94 0.13
N SER A 137 -6.50 -18.28 -0.35
CA SER A 137 -6.90 -19.63 -0.82
C SER A 137 -7.86 -19.59 -1.99
#